data_AF-A0A955URF2-F1
#
_entry.id   AF-A0A955URF2-F1
#
_cell.length_a   1.000
_cell.length_b   1.000
_cell.length_c   1.000
_cell.angle_alpha   90.00
_cell.angle_beta   90.00
_cell.angle_gamma   90.00
#
_symmetry.space_group_name_H-M   'P 1'
#
loop_
_entity.id
_entity.type
_entity.pdbx_description
1 polymer ?
#
loop_
_entity_poly.entity_id
_entity_poly.type
_entity_poly.pdbx_seq_one_letter_code
_entity_poly.pdbx_strand_id
1 'polypeptide(L)' 'NHVLTGTYASGFTNSLMAKDTGLYLDAVTEQGGPGSVGAVVVDLWKRFAAAEPNTDFTRIYPFVDGDR' A
#
# COMPACT_ATOMS: atom_id res chain seq x y z
N ASN A 1 -5.79 -5.89 -16.86
CA ASN A 1 -6.70 -6.69 -16.01
C ASN A 1 -5.89 -7.55 -15.06
N HIS A 2 -5.46 -7.02 -13.90
CA HIS A 2 -4.71 -7.79 -12.89
C HIS A 2 -5.52 -8.04 -11.60
N VAL A 3 -6.39 -7.09 -11.23
CA VAL A 3 -7.29 -7.21 -10.07
C VAL A 3 -8.55 -8.00 -10.42
N LEU A 4 -9.25 -7.60 -11.50
CA LEU A 4 -10.53 -8.22 -11.90
C LEU A 4 -10.44 -9.74 -12.14
N THR A 5 -9.28 -10.20 -12.62
CA THR A 5 -9.00 -11.61 -12.91
C THR A 5 -8.32 -12.34 -11.75
N GLY A 6 -8.02 -11.64 -10.63
CA GLY A 6 -7.29 -12.19 -9.48
C GLY A 6 -5.85 -12.59 -9.78
N THR A 7 -5.27 -12.13 -10.88
CA THR A 7 -3.92 -12.55 -11.32
C THR A 7 -2.79 -11.83 -10.58
N TYR A 8 -3.03 -10.61 -10.10
CA TYR A 8 -2.08 -9.80 -9.31
C TYR A 8 -0.62 -9.87 -9.82
N ALA A 9 -0.40 -9.38 -11.04
CA ALA A 9 0.89 -9.45 -11.73
C ALA A 9 1.22 -8.13 -12.45
N SER A 10 1.12 -7.02 -11.71
CA SER A 10 1.51 -5.69 -12.16
C SER A 10 3.02 -5.49 -12.20
N GLY A 11 3.78 -6.31 -11.46
CA GLY A 11 5.25 -6.24 -11.42
C GLY A 11 5.80 -5.23 -10.42
N PHE A 12 4.96 -4.69 -9.53
CA PHE A 12 5.38 -3.78 -8.46
C PHE A 12 4.97 -4.34 -7.10
N THR A 13 5.87 -4.34 -6.14
CA THR A 13 5.62 -5.02 -4.86
C THR A 13 4.95 -4.11 -3.84
N ASN A 14 4.18 -4.69 -2.92
CA ASN A 14 3.60 -3.99 -1.80
C ASN A 14 4.65 -3.36 -0.87
N SER A 15 5.83 -3.99 -0.73
CA SER A 15 6.98 -3.44 0.01
C SER A 15 7.46 -2.12 -0.61
N LEU A 16 7.52 -2.05 -1.95
CA LEU A 16 7.87 -0.82 -2.66
C LEU A 16 6.76 0.24 -2.54
N MET A 17 5.48 -0.16 -2.58
CA MET A 17 4.38 0.77 -2.30
C MET A 17 4.43 1.32 -0.87
N ALA A 18 4.72 0.48 0.13
CA ALA A 18 4.85 0.91 1.52
C ALA A 18 6.01 1.89 1.70
N LYS A 19 7.13 1.66 1.02
CA LYS A 19 8.25 2.62 0.94
C LYS A 19 7.80 3.94 0.32
N ASP A 20 7.23 3.91 -0.87
CA ASP A 20 6.96 5.13 -1.64
C ASP A 20 5.86 5.98 -1.00
N THR A 21 4.83 5.36 -0.43
CA THR A 21 3.81 6.07 0.35
C THR A 21 4.35 6.63 1.66
N GLY A 22 5.28 5.92 2.32
CA GLY A 22 6.00 6.43 3.49
C GLY A 22 6.80 7.69 3.17
N LEU A 23 7.64 7.64 2.12
CA LEU A 23 8.43 8.78 1.66
C LEU A 23 7.57 9.98 1.28
N TYR A 24 6.40 9.74 0.66
CA TYR A 24 5.43 10.80 0.37
C TYR A 24 4.90 11.47 1.65
N LEU A 25 4.47 10.67 2.64
CA LEU A 25 3.95 11.21 3.89
C LEU A 25 5.02 11.99 4.65
N ASP A 26 6.24 11.47 4.71
CA ASP A 26 7.38 12.15 5.34
C ASP A 26 7.57 13.53 4.70
N ALA A 27 7.65 13.62 3.38
CA ALA A 27 7.80 14.88 2.66
C ALA A 27 6.64 15.87 2.89
N VAL A 28 5.39 15.38 2.98
CA VAL A 28 4.22 16.22 3.30
C VAL A 28 4.32 16.77 4.71
N THR A 29 4.67 15.93 5.68
CA THR A 29 4.75 16.33 7.09
C THR A 29 5.90 17.29 7.36
N GLU A 30 7.05 17.08 6.72
CA GLU A 30 8.22 17.97 6.80
C GLU A 30 7.92 19.39 6.27
N GLN A 31 7.01 19.51 5.31
CA GLN A 31 6.57 20.79 4.74
C GLN A 31 5.38 21.42 5.48
N GLY A 32 4.96 20.84 6.61
CA GLY A 32 3.81 21.33 7.38
C GLY A 32 2.46 21.11 6.69
N GLY A 33 2.39 20.20 5.71
CA GLY A 33 1.17 19.87 5.00
C GLY A 33 0.21 18.94 5.79
N PRO A 34 -1.07 18.88 5.41
CA PRO A 34 -2.04 17.98 6.05
C PRO A 34 -1.76 16.51 5.70
N GLY A 35 -1.48 15.68 6.71
CA GLY A 35 -1.09 14.27 6.54
C GLY A 35 -2.12 13.22 6.96
N SER A 36 -3.32 13.61 7.40
CA SER A 36 -4.28 12.68 8.05
C SER A 36 -4.70 11.50 7.17
N VAL A 37 -5.06 11.74 5.91
CA VAL A 37 -5.38 10.68 4.95
C VAL A 37 -4.14 9.87 4.59
N GLY A 38 -3.00 10.55 4.38
CA GLY A 38 -1.73 9.89 4.08
C GLY A 38 -1.31 8.92 5.18
N ALA A 39 -1.49 9.28 6.45
CA ALA A 39 -1.18 8.42 7.59
C ALA A 39 -1.98 7.11 7.57
N VAL A 40 -3.28 7.18 7.29
CA VAL A 40 -4.14 5.99 7.18
C VAL A 40 -3.71 5.11 6.01
N VAL A 41 -3.41 5.71 4.85
CA VAL A 41 -2.95 4.98 3.65
C VAL A 41 -1.60 4.31 3.89
N VAL A 42 -0.64 5.01 4.50
CA VAL A 42 0.69 4.47 4.83
C VAL A 42 0.60 3.33 5.83
N ASP A 43 -0.23 3.47 6.88
CA ASP A 43 -0.47 2.40 7.84
C ASP A 43 -1.02 1.13 7.15
N LEU A 44 -1.98 1.29 6.24
CA LEU A 44 -2.54 0.17 5.49
C LEU A 44 -1.48 -0.54 4.65
N TRP A 45 -0.66 0.20 3.91
CA TRP A 45 0.42 -0.40 3.11
C TRP A 45 1.49 -1.08 3.97
N LYS A 46 1.83 -0.50 5.13
CA LYS A 46 2.75 -1.12 6.09
C LYS A 46 2.20 -2.44 6.63
N ARG A 47 0.93 -2.47 7.02
CA ARG A 47 0.26 -3.71 7.48
C ARG A 47 0.23 -4.77 6.39
N PHE A 48 -0.07 -4.38 5.14
CA PHE A 48 -0.07 -5.32 4.02
C PHE A 48 1.33 -5.87 3.71
N ALA A 49 2.34 -4.99 3.65
CA ALA A 49 3.73 -5.41 3.43
C ALA A 49 4.28 -6.29 4.57
N ALA A 50 3.83 -6.07 5.81
CA ALA A 50 4.18 -6.93 6.94
C ALA A 50 3.51 -8.31 6.87
N ALA A 51 2.25 -8.37 6.44
CA ALA A 51 1.50 -9.62 6.33
C ALA A 51 1.95 -10.47 5.13
N GLU A 52 2.21 -9.84 3.98
CA GLU A 52 2.57 -10.53 2.73
C GLU A 52 3.78 -9.86 2.03
N PRO A 53 5.00 -9.99 2.56
CA PRO A 53 6.16 -9.27 2.02
C PRO A 53 6.42 -9.56 0.54
N ASN A 54 6.72 -8.50 -0.21
CA ASN A 54 7.12 -8.54 -1.62
C ASN A 54 6.06 -9.12 -2.59
N THR A 55 4.81 -9.28 -2.16
CA THR A 55 3.72 -9.66 -3.07
C THR A 55 3.34 -8.49 -3.98
N ASP A 56 2.63 -8.76 -5.07
CA ASP A 56 2.18 -7.72 -5.98
C ASP A 56 1.22 -6.74 -5.28
N PHE A 57 1.44 -5.44 -5.45
CA PHE A 57 0.68 -4.43 -4.72
C PHE A 57 -0.83 -4.46 -5.04
N THR A 58 -1.23 -4.98 -6.20
CA THR A 58 -2.64 -5.08 -6.58
C THR A 58 -3.40 -6.13 -5.77
N ARG A 59 -2.70 -7.02 -5.07
CA ARG A 59 -3.26 -7.96 -4.08
C ARG A 59 -3.68 -7.26 -2.77
N ILE A 60 -3.55 -5.93 -2.69
CA ILE A 60 -4.21 -5.15 -1.63
C ILE A 60 -5.74 -5.31 -1.66
N TYR A 61 -6.34 -5.59 -2.82
CA TYR A 61 -7.79 -5.78 -2.95
C TYR A 61 -8.36 -6.82 -1.98
N PRO A 62 -7.90 -8.10 -1.97
CA PRO A 62 -8.38 -9.06 -0.99
C PRO A 62 -7.95 -8.73 0.44
N PHE A 63 -6.81 -8.05 0.63
CA PHE A 63 -6.33 -7.65 1.96
C PHE A 63 -7.28 -6.65 2.67
N VAL A 64 -7.94 -5.76 1.91
CA VAL A 64 -8.88 -4.76 2.47
C VAL A 64 -10.33 -5.23 2.50
N ASP A 65 -10.70 -6.21 1.66
CA ASP A 65 -12.06 -6.76 1.63
C ASP A 65 -12.40 -7.45 2.97
N GLY A 66 -11.37 -7.86 3.72
CA GLY A 66 -11.49 -8.66 4.95
C GLY A 66 -11.92 -10.07 4.56
N ASP A 67 -11.17 -11.10 4.95
CA ASP A 67 -11.53 -12.48 4.69
C ASP A 67 -13.03 -12.72 4.91
N ARG A 68 -13.68 -13.23 3.87
CA ARG A 68 -15.06 -13.70 3.92
C ARG A 68 -15.18 -14.92 4.84
#